data_AF-A0A1G1P464-F1
#
_entry.id   AF-A0A1G1P464-F1
#
_cell.length_a   1.000
_cell.length_b   1.000
_cell.length_c   1.000
_cell.angle_alpha   90.00
_cell.angle_beta   90.00
_cell.angle_gamma   90.00
#
_symmetry.space_group_name_H-M   'P 1'
#
loop_
_entity.id
_entity.type
_entity.pdbx_description
1 polymer ?
#
loop_
_entity_poly.entity_id
_entity_poly.type
_entity_poly.pdbx_seq_one_letter_code
_entity_poly.pdbx_strand_id
1 'polypeptide(L)'
;MRHEVMPMEEISVIMLLFLAGCTSVMRAESQSVLTRYKTVVFDDGISLEEAKLIAQRELIRQNEAAIYDLPRPQAAADMVDLPRYQDHWFVFFDERSIVNIKYIFMVVIHKKTGSIQFAQDYAEEKRWVLEAAMLR
;
A
#
# COMPACT_ATOMS: atom_id res chain seq x y z
N MET A 1 -35.40 27.24 -29.76
CA MET A 1 -34.44 26.45 -28.96
C MET A 1 -33.65 27.41 -28.08
N ARG A 2 -33.96 27.48 -26.79
CA ARG A 2 -33.13 28.21 -25.82
C ARG A 2 -32.03 27.25 -25.37
N HIS A 3 -30.78 27.60 -25.63
CA HIS A 3 -29.65 26.95 -24.98
C HIS A 3 -29.65 27.42 -23.52
N GLU A 4 -30.02 26.53 -22.60
CA GLU A 4 -29.71 26.68 -21.18
C GLU A 4 -28.19 26.63 -21.05
N VAL A 5 -27.58 27.81 -20.91
CA VAL A 5 -26.19 27.94 -20.50
C VAL A 5 -26.19 27.76 -19.00
N MET A 6 -25.72 26.61 -18.51
CA MET A 6 -25.53 26.38 -17.08
C MET A 6 -24.60 27.47 -16.50
N PRO A 7 -24.98 28.12 -15.39
CA PRO A 7 -24.17 29.15 -14.77
C PRO A 7 -22.86 28.56 -14.21
N MET A 8 -21.75 29.28 -14.41
CA MET A 8 -20.38 28.88 -14.06
C MET A 8 -20.17 28.54 -12.57
N GLU A 9 -21.07 29.01 -11.70
CA GLU A 9 -21.10 28.69 -10.27
C GLU A 9 -21.51 27.24 -9.99
N GLU A 10 -22.46 26.67 -10.75
CA GLU A 10 -22.92 25.29 -10.55
C GLU A 10 -21.84 24.27 -10.93
N ILE A 11 -21.02 24.57 -11.93
CA ILE A 11 -19.90 23.73 -12.36
C ILE A 11 -18.81 23.69 -11.27
N SER A 12 -18.58 24.80 -10.57
CA SER A 12 -17.54 24.89 -9.53
C SER A 12 -17.92 24.14 -8.25
N VAL A 13 -19.21 24.13 -7.89
CA VAL A 13 -19.71 23.38 -6.71
C VAL A 13 -19.65 21.87 -6.94
N ILE A 14 -19.97 21.40 -8.16
CA ILE A 14 -19.87 19.97 -8.50
C ILE A 14 -18.41 19.49 -8.46
N MET A 15 -17.46 20.28 -8.97
CA MET A 15 -16.04 19.93 -8.94
C MET A 15 -15.47 19.84 -7.51
N LEU A 16 -15.92 20.72 -6.60
CA LEU A 16 -15.56 20.69 -5.18
C LEU A 16 -16.12 19.48 -4.43
N LEU A 17 -17.37 19.07 -4.73
CA LEU A 17 -18.00 17.89 -4.14
C LEU A 17 -17.29 16.58 -4.54
N PHE A 18 -16.82 16.48 -5.79
CA PHE A 18 -16.07 15.30 -6.26
C PHE A 18 -14.70 15.13 -5.58
N LEU A 19 -13.98 16.23 -5.31
CA LEU A 19 -12.69 16.19 -4.63
C LEU A 19 -12.82 15.90 -3.12
N ALA A 20 -13.90 16.38 -2.48
CA ALA A 20 -14.21 16.05 -1.09
C ALA A 20 -14.58 14.57 -0.91
N GLY A 21 -15.24 13.95 -1.90
CA GLY A 21 -15.60 12.54 -1.87
C GLY A 21 -14.39 11.60 -1.91
N CYS A 22 -13.40 11.89 -2.76
CA CYS A 22 -12.22 11.03 -2.90
C CYS A 22 -11.30 11.05 -1.66
N THR A 23 -11.12 12.24 -1.08
CA THR A 23 -10.27 12.41 0.11
C THR A 23 -10.90 11.83 1.38
N SER A 24 -12.23 11.88 1.51
CA SER A 24 -12.95 11.31 2.65
C SER A 24 -12.92 9.77 2.66
N VAL A 25 -13.06 9.13 1.50
CA VAL A 25 -12.96 7.67 1.37
C VAL A 25 -11.55 7.18 1.71
N MET A 26 -10.50 7.77 1.13
CA MET A 26 -9.11 7.40 1.46
C MET A 26 -8.78 7.60 2.94
N ARG A 27 -9.32 8.65 3.56
CA ARG A 27 -9.14 8.91 5.00
C ARG A 27 -9.83 7.85 5.86
N ALA A 28 -11.05 7.46 5.50
CA ALA A 28 -11.78 6.39 6.20
C ALA A 28 -11.06 5.03 6.07
N GLU A 29 -10.57 4.70 4.87
CA GLU A 29 -9.77 3.49 4.62
C GLU A 29 -8.51 3.47 5.50
N SER A 30 -7.75 4.57 5.51
CA SER A 30 -6.54 4.71 6.31
C SER A 30 -6.83 4.57 7.81
N GLN A 31 -7.88 5.23 8.31
CA GLN A 31 -8.28 5.14 9.72
C GLN A 31 -8.73 3.73 10.11
N SER A 32 -9.41 3.02 9.22
CA SER A 32 -9.81 1.62 9.43
C SER A 32 -8.59 0.72 9.61
N VAL A 33 -7.59 0.84 8.73
CA VAL A 33 -6.31 0.11 8.85
C VAL A 33 -5.62 0.41 10.18
N LEU A 34 -5.46 1.69 10.53
CA LEU A 34 -4.81 2.09 11.78
C LEU A 34 -5.54 1.60 13.03
N THR A 35 -6.86 1.43 12.95
CA THR A 35 -7.68 0.88 14.04
C THR A 35 -7.47 -0.63 14.17
N ARG A 36 -7.54 -1.36 13.06
CA ARG A 36 -7.27 -2.81 13.01
C ARG A 36 -5.85 -3.15 13.46
N TYR A 37 -4.88 -2.30 13.14
CA TYR A 37 -3.49 -2.49 13.55
C TYR A 37 -3.32 -2.56 15.08
N LYS A 38 -4.16 -1.86 15.86
CA LYS A 38 -4.07 -1.85 17.33
C LYS A 38 -4.35 -3.20 17.98
N THR A 39 -4.95 -4.15 17.24
CA THR A 39 -5.31 -5.48 17.74
C THR A 39 -4.29 -6.56 17.37
N VAL A 40 -3.20 -6.21 16.68
CA VAL A 40 -2.14 -7.16 16.32
C VAL A 40 -1.33 -7.52 17.56
N VAL A 41 -1.13 -8.82 17.81
CA VAL A 41 -0.39 -9.36 18.96
C VAL A 41 0.75 -10.23 18.46
N PHE A 42 1.97 -9.98 18.93
CA PHE A 42 3.21 -10.56 18.37
C PHE A 42 3.68 -11.84 19.10
N ASP A 43 2.85 -12.46 19.93
CA ASP A 43 3.27 -13.49 20.90
C ASP A 43 3.79 -14.78 20.24
N ASP A 44 3.29 -15.15 19.06
CA ASP A 44 3.67 -16.40 18.35
C ASP A 44 4.29 -16.14 16.96
N GLY A 45 4.82 -14.93 16.75
CA GLY A 45 5.21 -14.43 15.44
C GLY A 45 4.05 -13.82 14.66
N ILE A 46 4.30 -13.48 13.40
CA ILE A 46 3.42 -12.70 12.54
C ILE A 46 2.77 -13.62 11.53
N SER A 47 1.45 -13.70 11.56
CA SER A 47 0.66 -14.33 10.50
C SER A 47 0.70 -13.51 9.22
N LEU A 48 0.34 -14.12 8.09
CA LEU A 48 0.27 -13.40 6.82
C LEU A 48 -0.73 -12.23 6.87
N GLU A 49 -1.86 -12.37 7.56
CA GLU A 49 -2.86 -11.30 7.67
C GLU A 49 -2.36 -10.13 8.52
N GLU A 50 -1.59 -10.40 9.57
CA GLU A 50 -0.92 -9.36 10.34
C GLU A 50 0.19 -8.69 9.54
N ALA A 51 0.93 -9.44 8.73
CA ALA A 51 1.93 -8.89 7.81
C ALA A 51 1.29 -7.93 6.80
N LYS A 52 0.13 -8.31 6.23
CA LYS A 52 -0.64 -7.42 5.35
C LYS A 52 -1.06 -6.13 6.07
N LEU A 53 -1.53 -6.22 7.31
CA LEU A 53 -1.88 -5.05 8.13
C LEU A 53 -0.66 -4.16 8.43
N ILE A 54 0.49 -4.75 8.75
CA ILE A 54 1.76 -4.03 8.94
C ILE A 54 2.15 -3.31 7.64
N ALA A 55 2.08 -3.98 6.49
CA ALA A 55 2.42 -3.41 5.19
C ALA A 55 1.48 -2.25 4.81
N GLN A 56 0.18 -2.39 5.07
CA GLN A 56 -0.81 -1.33 4.83
C GLN A 56 -0.53 -0.09 5.70
N ARG A 57 -0.20 -0.31 6.98
CA ARG A 57 0.22 0.78 7.87
C ARG A 57 1.47 1.48 7.34
N GLU A 58 2.43 0.72 6.84
CA GLU A 58 3.69 1.27 6.32
C GLU A 58 3.48 2.09 5.06
N LEU A 59 2.61 1.64 4.14
CA LEU A 59 2.20 2.40 2.96
C LEU A 59 1.57 3.76 3.35
N ILE A 60 0.71 3.77 4.38
CA ILE A 60 0.13 5.01 4.92
C ILE A 60 1.23 5.89 5.52
N ARG A 61 2.17 5.31 6.29
CA ARG A 61 3.25 6.03 6.97
C ARG A 61 4.17 6.75 5.98
N GLN A 62 4.42 6.13 4.83
CA GLN A 62 5.24 6.69 3.74
C GLN A 62 4.45 7.67 2.85
N ASN A 63 3.16 7.91 3.13
CA ASN A 63 2.29 8.77 2.35
C ASN A 63 2.05 8.29 0.90
N GLU A 64 2.11 6.97 0.69
CA GLU A 64 2.02 6.34 -0.64
C GLU A 64 0.61 5.78 -0.95
N ALA A 65 -0.31 5.84 0.01
CA ALA A 65 -1.67 5.29 -0.11
C ALA A 65 -2.54 5.93 -1.21
N ALA A 66 -2.13 7.11 -1.71
CA ALA A 66 -2.76 7.78 -2.85
C ALA A 66 -2.37 7.15 -4.20
N ILE A 67 -1.17 6.57 -4.29
CA ILE A 67 -0.60 6.00 -5.51
C ILE A 67 -0.93 4.51 -5.61
N TYR A 68 -0.85 3.79 -4.49
CA TYR A 68 -1.01 2.32 -4.46
C TYR A 68 -2.35 1.87 -3.86
N ASP A 69 -2.78 0.66 -4.22
CA ASP A 69 -4.07 0.08 -3.82
C ASP A 69 -4.05 -0.46 -2.39
N LEU A 70 -4.11 0.45 -1.41
CA LEU A 70 -4.10 0.17 0.03
C LEU A 70 -5.05 -1.00 0.44
N PRO A 71 -6.32 -1.07 -0.02
CA PRO A 71 -7.23 -2.16 0.32
C PRO A 71 -6.81 -3.57 -0.15
N ARG A 72 -5.93 -3.69 -1.15
CA ARG A 72 -5.60 -4.97 -1.80
C ARG A 72 -4.10 -5.33 -1.68
N PRO A 73 -3.59 -5.57 -0.47
CA PRO A 73 -2.24 -6.11 -0.29
C PRO A 73 -2.15 -7.54 -0.84
N GLN A 74 -1.10 -7.80 -1.60
CA GLN A 74 -0.76 -9.12 -2.16
C GLN A 74 0.49 -9.66 -1.49
N ALA A 75 0.62 -10.98 -1.42
CA ALA A 75 1.81 -11.64 -0.90
C ALA A 75 2.58 -12.26 -2.06
N ALA A 76 3.88 -12.01 -2.16
CA ALA A 76 4.68 -12.67 -3.17
C ALA A 76 4.88 -14.14 -2.79
N ALA A 77 4.53 -15.05 -3.70
CA ALA A 77 4.65 -16.49 -3.50
C ALA A 77 6.06 -17.00 -3.86
N ASP A 78 6.79 -16.30 -4.73
CA ASP A 78 8.05 -16.77 -5.29
C ASP A 78 9.18 -15.76 -5.01
N MET A 79 9.86 -15.98 -3.89
CA MET A 79 11.02 -15.18 -3.44
C MET A 79 12.19 -16.10 -3.02
N VAL A 80 12.18 -17.35 -3.50
CA VAL A 80 13.05 -18.43 -3.01
C VAL A 80 14.55 -18.16 -3.21
N ASP A 81 14.90 -17.33 -4.19
CA ASP A 81 16.30 -16.97 -4.46
C ASP A 81 16.79 -15.81 -3.57
N LEU A 82 15.92 -15.16 -2.79
CA LEU A 82 16.33 -14.09 -1.90
C LEU A 82 16.95 -14.66 -0.61
N PRO A 83 18.03 -14.07 -0.10
CA PRO A 83 18.62 -14.48 1.18
C PRO A 83 17.58 -14.47 2.31
N ARG A 84 17.52 -15.53 3.12
CA ARG A 84 16.63 -15.63 4.29
C ARG A 84 15.14 -15.40 3.97
N TYR A 85 14.69 -15.66 2.74
CA TYR A 85 13.29 -15.41 2.33
C TYR A 85 12.26 -16.13 3.22
N GLN A 86 12.60 -17.33 3.69
CA GLN A 86 11.75 -18.15 4.55
C GLN A 86 11.38 -17.49 5.88
N ASP A 87 12.24 -16.58 6.37
CA ASP A 87 12.06 -15.86 7.63
C ASP A 87 11.23 -14.58 7.46
N HIS A 88 10.77 -14.27 6.23
CA HIS A 88 10.14 -12.99 5.90
C HIS A 88 8.82 -13.16 5.14
N TRP A 89 7.91 -12.22 5.38
CA TRP A 89 6.76 -11.96 4.52
C TRP A 89 7.12 -10.87 3.52
N PHE A 90 6.74 -11.07 2.25
CA PHE A 90 6.89 -10.12 1.17
C PHE A 90 5.50 -9.69 0.74
N VAL A 91 5.09 -8.49 1.15
CA VAL A 91 3.77 -7.95 0.87
C VAL A 91 3.91 -6.78 -0.08
N PHE A 92 3.12 -6.74 -1.14
CA PHE A 92 3.16 -5.65 -2.11
C PHE A 92 1.79 -5.10 -2.47
N PHE A 93 1.80 -3.89 -3.04
CA PHE A 93 0.64 -3.17 -3.52
C PHE A 93 0.89 -2.76 -4.97
N ASP A 94 -0.07 -3.06 -5.85
CA ASP A 94 -0.05 -2.53 -7.21
C ASP A 94 -0.43 -1.03 -7.19
N GLU A 95 0.08 -0.27 -8.16
CA GLU A 95 -0.41 1.08 -8.41
C GLU A 95 -1.89 1.08 -8.77
N ARG A 96 -2.64 2.10 -8.32
CA ARG A 96 -4.06 2.28 -8.68
C ARG A 96 -4.25 2.61 -10.16
N SER A 97 -3.28 3.31 -10.75
CA SER A 97 -3.26 3.64 -12.18
C SER A 97 -2.32 2.69 -12.89
N ILE A 98 -2.78 2.05 -13.97
CA ILE A 98 -1.92 1.20 -14.80
C ILE A 98 -1.07 2.12 -15.67
N VAL A 99 0.14 2.46 -15.23
CA VAL A 99 1.17 3.07 -16.06
C VAL A 99 1.90 1.95 -16.84
N ASN A 100 2.49 2.26 -17.99
CA ASN A 100 3.15 1.27 -18.87
C ASN A 100 4.29 0.45 -18.21
N ILE A 101 4.78 0.86 -17.04
CA ILE A 101 5.79 0.15 -16.26
C ILE A 101 5.17 -0.24 -14.92
N LYS A 102 5.16 -1.54 -14.60
CA LYS A 102 4.56 -2.05 -13.36
C LYS A 102 5.50 -1.78 -12.18
N TYR A 103 5.24 -0.70 -11.47
CA TYR A 103 5.80 -0.47 -10.13
C TYR A 103 4.85 -1.07 -9.08
N ILE A 104 5.45 -1.58 -8.01
CA ILE A 104 4.73 -2.01 -6.82
C ILE A 104 5.39 -1.39 -5.60
N PHE A 105 4.61 -1.08 -4.57
CA PHE A 105 5.17 -0.76 -3.27
C PHE A 105 5.37 -2.08 -2.52
N MET A 106 6.61 -2.42 -2.17
CA MET A 106 6.96 -3.68 -1.51
C MET A 106 7.36 -3.42 -0.06
N VAL A 107 6.83 -4.23 0.85
CA VAL A 107 7.18 -4.25 2.27
C VAL A 107 7.66 -5.65 2.64
N VAL A 108 8.86 -5.72 3.21
CA VAL A 108 9.47 -6.97 3.68
C VAL A 108 9.48 -6.97 5.21
N ILE A 109 8.85 -7.98 5.79
CA ILE A 109 8.52 -8.04 7.22
C ILE A 109 9.08 -9.34 7.80
N HIS A 110 9.90 -9.25 8.85
CA HIS A 110 10.42 -10.42 9.52
C HIS A 110 9.32 -11.17 10.28
N LYS A 111 9.15 -12.47 10.02
CA LYS A 111 8.02 -13.29 10.51
C LYS A 111 7.97 -13.39 12.03
N LYS A 112 9.11 -13.38 12.72
CA LYS A 112 9.10 -13.55 14.18
C LYS A 112 8.89 -12.24 14.94
N THR A 113 9.36 -11.12 14.39
CA THR A 113 9.48 -9.85 15.13
C THR A 113 8.56 -8.77 14.60
N GLY A 114 8.02 -8.93 13.38
CA GLY A 114 7.30 -7.88 12.68
C GLY A 114 8.17 -6.70 12.24
N SER A 115 9.50 -6.80 12.36
CA SER A 115 10.39 -5.71 11.94
C SER A 115 10.39 -5.55 10.43
N ILE A 116 10.31 -4.31 9.97
CA ILE A 116 10.34 -3.95 8.55
C ILE A 116 11.80 -3.88 8.10
N GLN A 117 12.17 -4.72 7.13
CA GLN A 117 13.51 -4.75 6.52
C GLN A 117 13.59 -3.89 5.26
N PHE A 118 12.47 -3.74 4.56
CA PHE A 118 12.34 -2.97 3.34
C PHE A 118 10.91 -2.45 3.21
N ALA A 119 10.74 -1.22 2.71
CA ALA A 119 9.45 -0.58 2.52
C ALA A 119 9.56 0.59 1.54
N GLN A 120 9.61 0.29 0.23
CA GLN A 120 9.77 1.29 -0.83
C GLN A 120 9.09 0.84 -2.13
N ASP A 121 8.99 1.77 -3.07
CA ASP A 121 8.68 1.50 -4.47
C ASP A 121 9.71 0.55 -5.09
N TYR A 122 9.21 -0.40 -5.86
CA TYR A 122 9.98 -1.50 -6.42
C TYR A 122 9.50 -1.80 -7.83
N ALA A 123 10.47 -1.90 -8.74
CA ALA A 123 10.27 -2.47 -10.06
C ALA A 123 10.97 -3.82 -10.11
N GLU A 124 10.35 -4.82 -10.75
CA GLU A 124 10.85 -6.20 -10.78
C GLU A 124 12.27 -6.31 -11.36
N GLU A 125 12.59 -5.48 -12.36
CA GLU A 125 13.93 -5.38 -12.96
C GLU A 125 15.02 -4.91 -11.99
N LYS A 126 14.64 -4.36 -10.82
CA LYS A 126 15.55 -3.88 -9.76
C LYS A 126 15.61 -4.85 -8.57
N ARG A 127 15.43 -6.16 -8.81
CA ARG A 127 15.49 -7.23 -7.78
C ARG A 127 16.71 -7.15 -6.85
N TRP A 128 17.86 -6.74 -7.37
CA TRP A 128 19.11 -6.56 -6.60
C TRP A 128 18.96 -5.61 -5.40
N VAL A 129 18.00 -4.66 -5.43
CA VAL A 129 17.71 -3.77 -4.30
C VAL A 129 17.12 -4.55 -3.12
N LEU A 130 16.22 -5.51 -3.40
CA LEU A 130 15.65 -6.40 -2.38
C LEU A 130 16.73 -7.33 -1.83
N GLU A 131 17.57 -7.91 -2.68
CA GLU A 131 18.69 -8.75 -2.25
C GLU A 131 19.62 -8.00 -1.30
N ALA A 132 20.02 -6.78 -1.65
CA ALA A 132 20.87 -5.94 -0.81
C ALA A 132 20.22 -5.58 0.55
N ALA A 133 18.90 -5.38 0.58
CA ALA A 133 18.16 -5.14 1.81
C ALA A 133 18.14 -6.38 2.72
N MET A 134 18.06 -7.58 2.14
CA MET A 134 17.97 -8.86 2.85
C MET A 134 19.32 -9.37 3.42
N LEU A 135 20.44 -8.78 3.00
CA LEU A 135 21.78 -9.15 3.48
C LEU A 135 22.21 -8.40 4.76
N ARG A 136 21.45 -7.39 5.19
CA ARG A 136 21.72 -6.60 6.40
C ARG A 136 21.25 -7.31 7.67
#